data_AF-A0A970NK71-F1
#
_entry.id   AF-A0A970NK71-F1
#
_cell.length_a   1.000
_cell.length_b   1.000
_cell.length_c   1.000
_cell.angle_alpha   90.00
_cell.angle_beta   90.00
_cell.angle_gamma   90.00
#
_symmetry.space_group_name_H-M   'P 1'
#
loop_
_entity.id
_entity.type
_entity.pdbx_description
1 polymer ?
#
loop_
_entity_poly.entity_id
_entity_poly.type
_entity_poly.pdbx_seq_one_letter_code
_entity_poly.pdbx_strand_id
1 'polypeptide(L)'
;MELPSGEVMVDTGEWVVALRDPDRSEVICPSYTGLDESSLGSRYQVDTEPGSPIAGRPTRLVRVTDTQTGAPALELWRDAETGVPLARQSYFHDGDLASWSRIDEIDYTAEPPPIEHVLVDGSDIGGLPMNPYEFRQRANFAPAPPGYVPDGYQEVGLFCHQCEHGRAYAEFRYTDGLRILSVYQRNPRKEPSGGAQGRGRGMGCGRGAARGEEGAHIGRVQDLDLGIAHAARQRRGGRVVIVIGDLPAKDARRVLESVPAEE
;
A
#
# COMPACT_ATOMS: atom_id res chain seq x y z
N MET A 1 25.21 6.66 20.06
CA MET A 1 25.26 7.01 18.63
C MET A 1 24.00 7.81 18.35
N GLU A 2 24.09 9.09 18.00
CA GLU A 2 22.88 9.83 17.62
C GLU A 2 22.39 9.26 16.28
N LEU A 3 21.15 8.77 16.24
CA LEU A 3 20.53 8.40 14.97
C LEU A 3 20.43 9.67 14.12
N PRO A 4 20.84 9.63 12.83
CA PRO A 4 20.64 10.76 11.95
C PRO A 4 19.15 11.13 11.95
N SER A 5 18.84 12.43 11.90
CA SER A 5 17.47 12.89 11.70
C SER A 5 16.95 12.32 10.38
N GLY A 6 16.07 11.32 10.44
CA GLY A 6 15.56 10.63 9.26
C GLY A 6 14.76 9.39 9.62
N GLU A 7 13.97 8.87 8.67
CA GLU A 7 13.36 7.56 8.81
C GLU A 7 14.40 6.48 8.50
N VAL A 8 14.61 5.53 9.42
CA VAL A 8 15.49 4.37 9.20
C VAL A 8 14.61 3.15 9.02
N MET A 9 14.85 2.37 7.97
CA MET A 9 14.19 1.07 7.78
C MET A 9 15.23 -0.04 7.92
N VAL A 10 14.91 -1.06 8.71
CA VAL A 10 15.76 -2.24 8.92
C VAL A 10 15.00 -3.46 8.43
N ASP A 11 15.56 -4.15 7.45
CA ASP A 11 15.08 -5.46 7.02
C ASP A 11 15.90 -6.55 7.74
N THR A 12 15.22 -7.38 8.52
CA THR A 12 15.84 -8.49 9.28
C THR A 12 15.86 -9.80 8.49
N GLY A 13 15.35 -9.80 7.26
CA GLY A 13 15.11 -10.99 6.44
C GLY A 13 13.77 -11.68 6.74
N GLU A 14 13.18 -11.40 7.91
CA GLU A 14 11.83 -11.84 8.26
C GLU A 14 10.86 -10.64 8.28
N TRP A 15 11.34 -9.49 8.77
CA TRP A 15 10.53 -8.29 9.01
C TRP A 15 11.22 -7.04 8.49
N VAL A 16 10.42 -6.11 7.99
CA VAL A 16 10.85 -4.73 7.75
C VAL A 16 10.32 -3.86 8.89
N VAL A 17 11.24 -3.20 9.59
CA VAL A 17 10.97 -2.33 10.74
C VAL A 17 11.30 -0.90 10.36
N ALA A 18 10.35 0.02 10.49
CA ALA A 18 10.65 1.45 10.45
C ALA A 18 10.93 1.98 11.85
N LEU A 19 12.02 2.73 11.97
CA LEU A 19 12.39 3.54 13.10
C LEU A 19 12.11 4.98 12.73
N ARG A 20 11.04 5.54 13.29
CA ARG A 20 10.61 6.94 13.06
C ARG A 20 11.05 7.88 14.17
N ASP A 21 11.21 7.34 15.37
CA ASP A 21 11.65 8.03 16.59
C ASP A 21 12.52 7.04 17.38
N PRO A 22 13.59 7.47 18.08
CA PRO A 22 14.34 6.60 18.98
C PRO A 22 13.47 5.78 19.95
N ASP A 23 12.29 6.30 20.33
CA ASP A 23 11.37 5.62 21.24
C ASP A 23 10.19 4.91 20.54
N ARG A 24 10.11 4.96 19.19
CA ARG A 24 9.00 4.38 18.43
C ARG A 24 9.47 3.62 17.19
N SER A 25 9.33 2.31 17.27
CA SER A 25 9.44 1.39 16.14
C SER A 25 8.06 0.98 15.64
N GLU A 26 7.90 0.88 14.33
CA GLU A 26 6.70 0.33 13.69
C GLU A 26 7.13 -0.84 12.81
N VAL A 27 6.61 -2.04 13.07
CA VAL A 27 6.76 -3.18 12.15
C VAL A 27 5.89 -2.91 10.94
N ILE A 28 6.49 -2.78 9.76
CA ILE A 28 5.76 -2.37 8.56
C ILE A 28 5.15 -3.60 7.88
N CYS A 29 5.96 -4.62 7.62
CA CYS A 29 5.51 -5.83 6.91
C CYS A 29 6.52 -6.98 7.04
N PRO A 30 6.10 -8.22 6.75
CA PRO A 30 7.05 -9.28 6.46
C PRO A 30 7.96 -8.88 5.28
N SER A 31 9.23 -9.26 5.33
CA SER A 31 10.17 -9.00 4.25
C SER A 31 9.73 -9.73 2.98
N TYR A 32 9.60 -8.98 1.88
CA TYR A 32 9.38 -9.57 0.57
C TYR A 32 10.74 -9.82 -0.05
N THR A 33 11.19 -11.07 -0.02
CA THR A 33 12.52 -11.47 -0.50
C THR A 33 12.56 -11.46 -2.03
N GLY A 34 12.78 -10.28 -2.60
CA GLY A 34 13.09 -10.10 -4.02
C GLY A 34 11.95 -10.41 -5.00
N LEU A 35 12.26 -10.18 -6.27
CA LEU A 35 11.45 -10.65 -7.39
C LEU A 35 11.72 -12.12 -7.60
N ASP A 36 10.82 -12.97 -7.13
CA ASP A 36 10.76 -14.35 -7.58
C ASP A 36 10.12 -14.36 -8.96
N GLU A 37 10.91 -14.58 -10.01
CA GLU A 37 10.43 -14.63 -11.39
C GLU A 37 9.34 -15.69 -11.58
N SER A 38 9.34 -16.76 -10.77
CA SER A 38 8.30 -17.78 -10.81
C SER A 38 6.95 -17.27 -10.25
N SER A 39 6.97 -16.22 -9.44
CA SER A 39 5.78 -15.58 -8.86
C SER A 39 5.09 -14.59 -9.80
N LEU A 40 5.75 -14.16 -10.88
CA LEU A 40 5.22 -13.20 -11.86
C LEU A 40 4.10 -13.78 -12.74
N GLY A 41 3.88 -15.10 -12.68
CA GLY A 41 2.82 -15.77 -13.42
C GLY A 41 2.93 -15.60 -14.94
N SER A 42 1.85 -15.88 -15.67
CA SER A 42 1.80 -15.76 -17.14
C SER A 42 1.56 -14.33 -17.65
N ARG A 43 1.34 -13.37 -16.74
CA ARG A 43 1.02 -11.98 -17.07
C ARG A 43 2.26 -11.17 -17.45
N TYR A 44 3.44 -11.62 -17.04
CA TYR A 44 4.67 -10.90 -17.31
C TYR A 44 5.63 -11.73 -18.14
N GLN A 45 6.27 -11.06 -19.10
CA GLN A 45 7.44 -11.58 -19.79
C GLN A 45 8.68 -10.96 -19.14
N VAL A 46 9.68 -11.81 -18.87
CA VAL A 46 10.96 -11.41 -18.29
C VAL A 46 12.06 -11.66 -19.31
N ASP A 47 12.78 -10.61 -19.66
CA ASP A 47 13.93 -10.67 -20.55
C ASP A 47 15.18 -10.20 -19.80
N THR A 48 16.31 -10.87 -20.01
CA THR A 48 17.59 -10.49 -19.40
C THR A 48 18.66 -10.26 -20.47
N GLU A 49 19.33 -9.11 -20.40
CA GLU A 49 20.39 -8.73 -21.32
C GLU A 49 21.56 -8.04 -20.60
N PRO A 50 22.71 -7.83 -21.26
CA PRO A 50 23.76 -6.97 -20.72
C PRO A 50 23.24 -5.55 -20.47
N GLY A 51 23.44 -5.03 -19.26
CA GLY A 51 23.02 -3.67 -18.89
C GLY A 51 24.17 -2.66 -18.93
N SER A 52 23.81 -1.38 -18.88
CA SER A 52 24.77 -0.29 -18.71
C SER A 52 25.45 -0.35 -17.34
N PRO A 53 26.73 0.01 -17.21
CA PRO A 53 27.39 0.06 -15.90
C PRO A 53 26.70 1.04 -14.94
N ILE A 54 26.53 0.65 -13.68
CA ILE A 54 25.98 1.49 -12.60
C ILE A 54 26.99 1.51 -11.45
N ALA A 55 27.27 2.68 -10.86
CA ALA A 55 28.32 2.84 -9.84
C ALA A 55 29.68 2.22 -10.27
N GLY A 56 30.03 2.33 -11.56
CA GLY A 56 31.26 1.75 -12.13
C GLY A 56 31.25 0.22 -12.28
N ARG A 57 30.14 -0.45 -11.95
CA ARG A 57 30.02 -1.91 -11.94
C ARG A 57 29.27 -2.41 -13.19
N PRO A 58 29.74 -3.48 -13.85
CA PRO A 58 29.00 -4.08 -14.96
C PRO A 58 27.67 -4.67 -14.46
N THR A 59 26.61 -4.58 -15.28
CA THR A 59 25.28 -5.03 -14.88
C THR A 59 24.64 -5.99 -15.88
N ARG A 60 23.64 -6.74 -15.38
CA ARG A 60 22.60 -7.39 -16.18
C ARG A 60 21.32 -6.59 -16.03
N LEU A 61 20.72 -6.22 -17.15
CA LEU A 61 19.41 -5.58 -17.17
C LEU A 61 18.34 -6.66 -17.25
N VAL A 62 17.45 -6.70 -16.26
CA VAL A 62 16.23 -7.48 -16.27
C VAL A 62 15.08 -6.54 -16.65
N ARG A 63 14.42 -6.80 -17.78
CA ARG A 63 13.21 -6.10 -18.20
C ARG A 63 12.01 -6.98 -17.95
N VAL A 64 10.97 -6.39 -17.38
CA VAL A 64 9.67 -7.04 -17.19
C VAL A 64 8.61 -6.26 -17.93
N THR A 65 7.90 -6.95 -18.83
CA THR A 65 6.87 -6.38 -19.69
C THR A 65 5.54 -7.06 -19.41
N ASP A 66 4.47 -6.29 -19.27
CA ASP A 66 3.11 -6.84 -19.13
C ASP A 66 2.67 -7.42 -20.48
N THR A 67 2.37 -8.72 -20.53
CA THR A 67 2.05 -9.43 -21.77
C THR A 67 0.67 -9.07 -22.33
N GLN A 68 -0.21 -8.50 -21.51
CA GLN A 68 -1.54 -8.08 -21.94
C GLN A 68 -1.51 -6.70 -22.61
N THR A 69 -0.70 -5.78 -22.09
CA THR A 69 -0.63 -4.40 -22.59
C THR A 69 0.58 -4.12 -23.47
N GLY A 70 1.64 -4.92 -23.35
CA GLY A 70 2.95 -4.67 -23.95
C GLY A 70 3.74 -3.54 -23.27
N ALA A 71 3.21 -2.96 -22.18
CA ALA A 71 3.85 -1.86 -21.48
C ALA A 71 5.01 -2.37 -20.59
N PRO A 72 6.08 -1.57 -20.40
CA PRO A 72 7.08 -1.87 -19.40
C PRO A 72 6.43 -1.87 -18.01
N ALA A 73 6.82 -2.79 -17.15
CA ALA A 73 6.39 -2.87 -15.75
C ALA A 73 7.56 -2.61 -14.79
N LEU A 74 8.74 -3.14 -15.12
CA LEU A 74 9.94 -2.99 -14.32
C LEU A 74 11.20 -3.07 -15.20
N GLU A 75 12.18 -2.24 -14.90
CA GLU A 75 13.56 -2.45 -15.30
C GLU A 75 14.46 -2.51 -14.06
N LEU A 76 15.33 -3.52 -13.98
CA LEU A 76 16.21 -3.77 -12.84
C LEU A 76 17.62 -4.05 -13.33
N TRP A 77 18.56 -3.18 -12.97
CA TRP A 77 19.98 -3.39 -13.23
C TRP A 77 20.59 -4.11 -12.03
N ARG A 78 20.97 -5.36 -12.21
CA ARG A 78 21.66 -6.17 -11.20
C ARG A 78 23.16 -6.16 -11.48
N ASP A 79 23.98 -6.05 -10.45
CA ASP A 79 25.43 -6.28 -10.57
C ASP A 79 25.68 -7.64 -11.24
N ALA A 80 26.49 -7.66 -12.30
CA ALA A 80 26.69 -8.85 -13.11
C ALA A 80 27.45 -9.97 -12.38
N GLU A 81 28.16 -9.64 -11.29
CA GLU A 81 28.96 -10.57 -10.49
C GLU A 81 28.20 -11.01 -9.23
N THR A 82 27.63 -10.06 -8.47
CA THR A 82 26.99 -10.35 -7.18
C THR A 82 25.47 -10.53 -7.26
N GLY A 83 24.83 -10.07 -8.35
CA GLY A 83 23.38 -10.07 -8.52
C GLY A 83 22.64 -8.98 -7.73
N VAL A 84 23.35 -8.16 -6.94
CA VAL A 84 22.76 -7.08 -6.13
C VAL A 84 22.09 -6.03 -7.04
N PRO A 85 20.84 -5.61 -6.76
CA PRO A 85 20.21 -4.52 -7.49
C PRO A 85 20.97 -3.20 -7.33
N LEU A 86 21.42 -2.62 -8.45
CA LEU A 86 22.14 -1.34 -8.48
C LEU A 86 21.27 -0.18 -8.99
N ALA A 87 20.26 -0.46 -9.81
CA ALA A 87 19.26 0.52 -10.21
C ALA A 87 17.92 -0.15 -10.47
N ARG A 88 16.83 0.60 -10.31
CA ARG A 88 15.47 0.14 -10.54
C ARG A 88 14.64 1.26 -11.16
N GLN A 89 13.85 0.91 -12.16
CA GLN A 89 12.75 1.72 -12.66
C GLN A 89 11.47 0.91 -12.58
N SER A 90 10.41 1.47 -12.02
CA SER A 90 9.08 0.87 -12.03
C SER A 90 8.14 1.74 -12.84
N TYR A 91 7.16 1.11 -13.47
CA TYR A 91 6.24 1.77 -14.40
C TYR A 91 4.80 1.52 -13.99
N PHE A 92 3.94 2.51 -14.24
CA PHE A 92 2.49 2.38 -14.06
C PHE A 92 1.89 1.41 -15.10
N HIS A 93 0.62 1.06 -14.93
CA HIS A 93 -0.11 0.17 -15.84
C HIS A 93 -0.21 0.70 -17.28
N ASP A 94 -0.10 2.01 -17.48
CA ASP A 94 -0.10 2.67 -18.79
C ASP A 94 1.30 2.79 -19.42
N GLY A 95 2.34 2.39 -18.70
CA GLY A 95 3.73 2.45 -19.14
C GLY A 95 4.48 3.73 -18.76
N ASP A 96 3.84 4.67 -18.05
CA ASP A 96 4.52 5.86 -17.55
C ASP A 96 5.49 5.51 -16.40
N LEU A 97 6.61 6.22 -16.30
CA LEU A 97 7.61 5.99 -15.27
C LEU A 97 7.05 6.37 -13.88
N ALA A 98 6.88 5.38 -13.01
CA ALA A 98 6.33 5.55 -11.67
C ALA A 98 7.41 5.90 -10.64
N SER A 99 8.54 5.20 -10.69
CA SER A 99 9.67 5.47 -9.79
C SER A 99 10.99 5.11 -10.43
N TRP A 100 12.04 5.80 -10.00
CA TRP A 100 13.41 5.52 -10.40
C TRP A 100 14.34 5.65 -9.19
N SER A 101 15.15 4.64 -8.96
CA SER A 101 16.23 4.65 -7.98
C SER A 101 17.52 4.10 -8.58
N ARG A 102 18.66 4.61 -8.09
CA ARG A 102 19.99 4.21 -8.52
C ARG A 102 20.97 4.34 -7.36
N ILE A 103 21.91 3.40 -7.27
CA ILE A 103 23.08 3.49 -6.42
C ILE A 103 24.17 4.27 -7.16
N ASP A 104 24.64 5.35 -6.55
CA ASP A 104 25.71 6.18 -7.11
C ASP A 104 27.10 5.64 -6.77
N GLU A 105 27.24 5.06 -5.57
CA GLU A 105 28.48 4.48 -5.06
C GLU A 105 28.18 3.23 -4.23
N ILE A 106 29.01 2.20 -4.37
CA ILE A 106 28.91 0.94 -3.61
C ILE A 106 30.30 0.44 -3.25
N ASP A 107 30.49 0.08 -1.98
CA ASP A 107 31.70 -0.57 -1.48
C ASP A 107 31.34 -1.92 -0.87
N TYR A 108 31.69 -3.01 -1.58
CA TYR A 108 31.49 -4.38 -1.10
C TYR A 108 32.53 -4.83 -0.06
N THR A 109 33.57 -4.02 0.18
CA THR A 109 34.63 -4.32 1.14
C THR A 109 34.38 -3.69 2.50
N ALA A 110 33.46 -2.74 2.58
CA ALA A 110 33.05 -2.13 3.84
C ALA A 110 32.35 -3.15 4.74
N GLU A 111 32.79 -3.26 5.99
CA GLU A 111 32.03 -3.99 7.01
C GLU A 111 30.84 -3.12 7.45
N PRO A 112 29.61 -3.66 7.44
CA PRO A 112 28.46 -2.91 7.92
C PRO A 112 28.65 -2.61 9.42
N PRO A 113 28.29 -1.40 9.88
CA PRO A 113 28.37 -1.09 11.31
C PRO A 113 27.48 -2.06 12.09
N PRO A 114 27.87 -2.48 13.30
CA PRO A 114 27.04 -3.34 14.12
C PRO A 114 25.70 -2.64 14.38
N ILE A 115 24.61 -3.28 13.99
CA ILE A 115 23.26 -2.84 14.33
C ILE A 115 23.00 -3.32 15.77
N GLU A 116 23.12 -2.42 16.74
CA GLU A 116 22.70 -2.69 18.12
C GLU A 116 21.21 -3.07 18.10
N HIS A 117 20.87 -4.21 18.70
CA HIS A 117 19.58 -4.89 18.56
C HIS A 117 18.38 -3.93 18.58
N VAL A 118 17.68 -3.84 17.45
CA VAL A 118 16.35 -3.22 17.40
C VAL A 118 15.38 -4.23 17.98
N LEU A 119 15.20 -4.19 19.30
CA LEU A 119 14.10 -4.90 19.95
C LEU A 119 12.82 -4.17 19.59
N VAL A 120 12.06 -4.73 18.64
CA VAL A 120 10.69 -4.29 18.42
C VAL A 120 9.84 -4.94 19.49
N ASP A 121 9.38 -4.14 20.44
CA ASP A 121 8.40 -4.60 21.42
C ASP A 121 7.14 -4.99 20.64
N GLY A 122 6.87 -6.30 20.54
CA GLY A 122 5.99 -6.94 19.54
C GLY A 122 4.48 -6.63 19.65
N SER A 123 4.12 -5.45 20.11
CA SER A 123 2.78 -5.08 20.53
C SER A 123 1.85 -4.59 19.41
N ASP A 124 2.35 -4.29 18.21
CA ASP A 124 1.48 -3.96 17.06
C ASP A 124 2.11 -4.42 15.73
N ILE A 125 2.14 -5.74 15.51
CA ILE A 125 2.46 -6.31 14.20
C ILE A 125 1.23 -6.11 13.30
N GLY A 126 1.07 -4.90 12.76
CA GLY A 126 0.01 -4.55 11.80
C GLY A 126 0.15 -5.21 10.42
N GLY A 127 1.09 -6.14 10.26
CA GLY A 127 1.54 -6.68 8.98
C GLY A 127 1.25 -8.16 8.75
N LEU A 128 0.60 -8.88 9.67
CA LEU A 128 0.22 -10.28 9.43
C LEU A 128 -1.21 -10.39 8.89
N PRO A 129 -1.46 -11.27 7.90
CA PRO A 129 -2.80 -11.66 7.53
C PRO A 129 -3.57 -12.18 8.74
N MET A 130 -4.80 -11.69 8.90
CA MET A 130 -5.72 -12.02 9.97
C MET A 130 -6.91 -12.77 9.37
N ASN A 131 -7.42 -13.78 10.07
CA ASN A 131 -8.64 -14.44 9.61
C ASN A 131 -9.88 -13.55 9.86
N PRO A 132 -10.97 -13.70 9.08
CA PRO A 132 -12.16 -12.84 9.23
C PRO A 132 -12.82 -12.86 10.61
N TYR A 133 -12.70 -13.97 11.34
CA TYR A 133 -13.26 -14.12 12.69
C TYR A 133 -12.51 -13.25 13.70
N GLU A 134 -11.18 -13.32 13.71
CA GLU A 134 -10.31 -12.47 14.55
C GLU A 134 -10.51 -10.98 14.24
N PHE A 135 -10.59 -10.63 12.95
CA PHE A 135 -10.87 -9.26 12.54
C PHE A 135 -12.18 -8.75 13.14
N ARG A 136 -13.24 -9.56 13.04
CA ARG A 136 -14.56 -9.19 13.56
C ARG A 136 -14.53 -8.91 15.06
N GLN A 137 -13.78 -9.70 15.82
CA GLN A 137 -13.61 -9.49 17.26
C GLN A 137 -12.89 -8.17 17.58
N ARG A 138 -11.89 -7.79 16.78
CA ARG A 138 -11.11 -6.55 16.98
C ARG A 138 -11.85 -5.29 16.51
N ALA A 139 -12.54 -5.35 15.37
CA ALA A 139 -13.06 -4.18 14.67
C ALA A 139 -14.58 -3.96 14.83
N ASN A 140 -15.30 -4.94 15.37
CA ASN A 140 -16.76 -4.91 15.52
C ASN A 140 -17.53 -4.65 14.19
N PHE A 141 -17.00 -5.17 13.08
CA PHE A 141 -17.71 -5.32 11.81
C PHE A 141 -17.11 -6.49 11.01
N ALA A 142 -17.85 -7.01 10.03
CA ALA A 142 -17.44 -8.16 9.22
C ALA A 142 -17.07 -7.70 7.79
N PRO A 143 -15.78 -7.51 7.46
CA PRO A 143 -15.37 -7.10 6.12
C PRO A 143 -15.70 -8.20 5.11
N ALA A 144 -16.03 -7.83 3.87
CA ALA A 144 -16.38 -8.78 2.82
C ALA A 144 -15.45 -8.57 1.62
N PRO A 145 -14.80 -9.62 1.07
CA PRO A 145 -13.92 -9.44 -0.07
C PRO A 145 -14.70 -8.93 -1.30
N PRO A 146 -14.05 -8.19 -2.22
CA PRO A 146 -14.63 -7.88 -3.53
C PRO A 146 -15.00 -9.17 -4.30
N GLY A 147 -16.14 -9.15 -5.00
CA GLY A 147 -16.56 -10.24 -5.89
C GLY A 147 -15.84 -10.27 -7.24
N TYR A 148 -15.07 -9.22 -7.56
CA TYR A 148 -14.22 -9.12 -8.75
C TYR A 148 -12.85 -8.55 -8.37
N VAL A 149 -11.81 -9.18 -8.89
CA VAL A 149 -10.43 -8.71 -8.86
C VAL A 149 -9.88 -8.89 -10.29
N PRO A 150 -9.05 -7.97 -10.82
CA PRO A 150 -8.51 -8.10 -12.17
C PRO A 150 -7.68 -9.38 -12.34
N ASP A 151 -7.62 -9.89 -13.58
CA ASP A 151 -6.88 -11.11 -13.89
C ASP A 151 -5.40 -11.00 -13.48
N GLY A 152 -4.87 -12.10 -12.93
CA GLY A 152 -3.49 -12.20 -12.46
C GLY A 152 -3.28 -11.78 -11.00
N TYR A 153 -4.18 -10.99 -10.41
CA TYR A 153 -4.10 -10.67 -8.99
C TYR A 153 -4.55 -11.84 -8.12
N GLN A 154 -3.80 -12.10 -7.06
CA GLN A 154 -4.05 -13.13 -6.06
C GLN A 154 -4.17 -12.49 -4.67
N GLU A 155 -5.03 -13.05 -3.83
CA GLU A 155 -5.20 -12.56 -2.45
C GLU A 155 -3.94 -12.84 -1.63
N VAL A 156 -3.38 -11.77 -1.06
CA VAL A 156 -2.30 -11.85 -0.06
C VAL A 156 -2.89 -12.06 1.33
N GLY A 157 -4.01 -11.40 1.63
CA GLY A 157 -4.77 -11.62 2.85
C GLY A 157 -5.58 -10.43 3.33
N LEU A 158 -6.21 -10.60 4.49
CA LEU A 158 -6.94 -9.57 5.22
C LEU A 158 -6.07 -8.99 6.34
N PHE A 159 -5.92 -7.67 6.38
CA PHE A 159 -5.13 -6.97 7.38
C PHE A 159 -6.02 -6.05 8.22
N CYS A 160 -5.65 -5.86 9.49
CA CYS A 160 -6.33 -4.95 10.40
C CYS A 160 -5.40 -3.79 10.75
N HIS A 161 -5.85 -2.59 10.41
CA HIS A 161 -5.14 -1.36 10.73
C HIS A 161 -5.94 -0.54 11.73
N GLN A 162 -5.26 0.30 12.52
CA GLN A 162 -5.91 1.29 13.37
C GLN A 162 -5.54 2.70 12.91
N CYS A 163 -6.52 3.60 12.83
CA CYS A 163 -6.24 5.01 12.63
C CYS A 163 -5.88 5.67 13.98
N GLU A 164 -5.33 6.88 13.96
CA GLU A 164 -4.93 7.66 15.17
C GLU A 164 -6.05 7.87 16.21
N HIS A 165 -7.30 7.66 15.81
CA HIS A 165 -8.48 7.75 16.68
C HIS A 165 -8.93 6.40 17.23
N GLY A 166 -8.06 5.37 17.17
CA GLY A 166 -8.33 4.01 17.64
C GLY A 166 -9.38 3.26 16.81
N ARG A 167 -9.74 3.74 15.62
CA ARG A 167 -10.73 3.08 14.75
C ARG A 167 -10.06 2.07 13.84
N ALA A 168 -10.52 0.84 13.91
CA ALA A 168 -10.06 -0.23 13.04
C ALA A 168 -10.60 -0.07 11.62
N TYR A 169 -9.81 -0.46 10.63
CA TYR A 169 -10.22 -0.64 9.25
C TYR A 169 -9.59 -1.91 8.67
N ALA A 170 -10.35 -2.59 7.81
CA ALA A 170 -9.91 -3.77 7.09
C ALA A 170 -9.16 -3.36 5.83
N GLU A 171 -8.15 -4.12 5.44
CA GLU A 171 -7.56 -4.10 4.10
C GLU A 171 -7.57 -5.53 3.56
N PHE A 172 -8.25 -5.76 2.43
CA PHE A 172 -7.94 -6.92 1.60
C PHE A 172 -6.83 -6.53 0.64
N ARG A 173 -5.70 -7.22 0.71
CA ARG A 173 -4.55 -6.96 -0.16
C ARG A 173 -4.45 -8.04 -1.21
N TYR A 174 -4.20 -7.62 -2.45
CA TYR A 174 -3.98 -8.47 -3.60
C TYR A 174 -2.66 -8.10 -4.27
N THR A 175 -2.03 -9.06 -4.93
CA THR A 175 -0.80 -8.85 -5.71
C THR A 175 -0.87 -9.62 -7.03
N ASP A 176 -0.35 -9.04 -8.11
CA ASP A 176 -0.06 -9.78 -9.36
C ASP A 176 1.42 -10.20 -9.48
N GLY A 177 2.17 -10.10 -8.36
CA GLY A 177 3.60 -10.37 -8.28
C GLY A 177 4.45 -9.10 -8.38
N LEU A 178 3.93 -8.03 -9.00
CA LEU A 178 4.62 -6.73 -9.11
C LEU A 178 3.85 -5.58 -8.46
N ARG A 179 2.54 -5.54 -8.67
CA ARG A 179 1.66 -4.45 -8.25
C ARG A 179 0.80 -4.91 -7.08
N ILE A 180 0.55 -3.97 -6.18
CA ILE A 180 -0.35 -4.17 -5.04
C ILE A 180 -1.68 -3.48 -5.32
N LEU A 181 -2.77 -4.20 -5.03
CA LEU A 181 -4.13 -3.69 -5.00
C LEU A 181 -4.67 -3.85 -3.57
N SER A 182 -5.06 -2.74 -2.95
CA SER A 182 -5.57 -2.71 -1.58
C SER A 182 -7.04 -2.25 -1.57
N VAL A 183 -7.90 -3.05 -0.94
CA VAL A 183 -9.32 -2.75 -0.75
C VAL A 183 -9.58 -2.51 0.73
N TYR A 184 -9.71 -1.25 1.10
CA TYR A 184 -9.98 -0.83 2.46
C TYR A 184 -11.48 -0.75 2.76
N GLN A 185 -11.88 -1.21 3.94
CA GLN A 185 -13.25 -1.10 4.44
C GLN A 185 -13.27 -0.58 5.87
N ARG A 186 -14.21 0.31 6.15
CA ARG A 186 -14.47 0.78 7.52
C ARG A 186 -15.91 1.20 7.72
N ASN A 187 -16.35 1.16 8.97
CA ASN A 187 -17.59 1.82 9.36
C ASN A 187 -17.45 3.35 9.18
N PRO A 188 -18.49 4.05 8.67
CA PRO A 188 -18.51 5.50 8.60
C PRO A 188 -18.39 6.05 10.01
N ARG A 189 -17.85 7.26 10.11
CA ARG A 189 -17.90 7.99 11.37
C ARG A 189 -19.37 8.13 11.76
N LYS A 190 -19.73 7.67 12.97
CA LYS A 190 -20.95 8.18 13.60
C LYS A 190 -20.70 9.67 13.76
N GLU A 191 -21.34 10.48 12.93
CA GLU A 191 -21.38 11.91 13.22
C GLU A 191 -21.87 12.04 14.65
N PRO A 192 -21.25 12.89 15.48
CA PRO A 192 -21.78 13.16 16.80
C PRO A 192 -23.21 13.62 16.58
N SER A 193 -24.16 12.73 16.85
CA SER A 193 -25.59 12.98 16.68
C SER A 193 -25.85 14.27 17.43
N GLY A 194 -26.17 15.33 16.68
CA GLY A 194 -26.32 16.71 17.15
C GLY A 194 -27.51 16.90 18.09
N GLY A 195 -27.67 15.99 19.05
CA GLY A 195 -28.65 16.02 20.14
C GLY A 195 -28.32 17.03 21.23
N ALA A 196 -27.26 17.83 21.09
CA ALA A 196 -27.19 19.12 21.75
C ALA A 196 -28.00 20.16 20.93
N GLN A 197 -29.29 19.87 20.69
CA GLN A 197 -30.30 20.92 20.63
C GLN A 197 -30.39 21.52 22.04
N GLY A 198 -29.37 22.30 22.40
CA GLY A 198 -29.54 23.30 23.43
C GLY A 198 -30.73 24.13 23.01
N ARG A 199 -31.80 24.08 23.82
CA ARG A 199 -32.88 25.06 23.82
C ARG A 199 -32.30 26.42 24.21
N GLY A 200 -31.46 26.98 23.37
CA GLY A 200 -30.89 28.31 23.50
C GLY A 200 -31.65 29.24 22.59
N ARG A 201 -32.64 29.93 23.14
CA ARG A 201 -33.17 31.17 22.54
C ARG A 201 -32.01 32.16 22.39
N GLY A 202 -31.43 32.24 21.21
CA GLY A 202 -30.35 33.18 20.92
C GLY A 202 -30.43 33.60 19.45
N MET A 203 -31.24 34.62 19.17
CA MET A 203 -31.13 35.40 17.94
C MET A 203 -29.73 35.99 17.87
N GLY A 204 -28.88 35.46 17.01
CA GLY A 204 -27.52 35.94 16.80
C GLY A 204 -27.08 35.64 15.38
N CYS A 205 -27.39 36.57 14.48
CA CYS A 205 -26.93 36.57 13.10
C CYS A 205 -25.39 36.57 13.05
N GLY A 206 -24.78 35.46 12.63
CA GLY A 206 -23.34 35.34 12.44
C GLY A 206 -23.03 34.39 11.29
N ARG A 207 -22.61 34.97 10.17
CA ARG A 207 -22.43 34.35 8.86
C ARG A 207 -21.27 33.34 8.83
N GLY A 208 -21.50 32.23 8.14
CA GLY A 208 -20.53 31.64 7.22
C GLY A 208 -19.37 30.85 7.82
N ALA A 209 -19.66 29.72 8.47
CA ALA A 209 -18.66 28.66 8.61
C ALA A 209 -19.06 27.49 7.70
N ALA A 210 -18.27 27.27 6.65
CA ALA A 210 -18.36 26.13 5.76
C ALA A 210 -18.29 24.83 6.58
N ARG A 211 -19.46 24.21 6.79
CA ARG A 211 -19.61 22.91 7.43
C ARG A 211 -20.53 22.08 6.57
N GLY A 212 -20.02 20.97 6.04
CA GLY A 212 -20.83 19.79 5.74
C GLY A 212 -20.97 19.38 4.28
N GLU A 213 -19.86 19.19 3.54
CA GLU A 213 -19.89 18.36 2.32
C GLU A 213 -19.71 16.85 2.60
N GLU A 214 -19.71 16.40 3.86
CA GLU A 214 -19.72 14.95 4.18
C GLU A 214 -21.13 14.31 4.06
N GLY A 215 -22.19 15.11 3.90
CA GLY A 215 -23.58 14.63 3.91
C GLY A 215 -24.19 14.23 2.56
N ALA A 216 -23.60 14.61 1.42
CA ALA A 216 -24.30 14.59 0.12
C ALA A 216 -23.83 13.54 -0.90
N HIS A 217 -22.94 12.60 -0.53
CA HIS A 217 -22.33 11.65 -1.48
C HIS A 217 -22.62 10.19 -1.17
N ILE A 218 -23.83 9.87 -0.70
CA ILE A 218 -24.27 8.47 -0.67
C ILE A 218 -24.38 7.98 -2.12
N GLY A 219 -23.59 6.98 -2.49
CA GLY A 219 -23.64 6.33 -3.80
C GLY A 219 -22.74 6.91 -4.90
N ARG A 220 -22.18 8.12 -4.78
CA ARG A 220 -21.25 8.65 -5.80
C ARG A 220 -19.84 8.07 -5.61
N VAL A 221 -19.29 7.49 -6.66
CA VAL A 221 -17.88 7.09 -6.69
C VAL A 221 -17.01 8.34 -6.82
N GLN A 222 -16.01 8.45 -5.95
CA GLN A 222 -14.97 9.47 -6.02
C GLN A 222 -13.70 8.81 -6.52
N ASP A 223 -13.24 9.21 -7.71
CA ASP A 223 -11.93 8.82 -8.21
C ASP A 223 -10.90 9.88 -7.82
N LEU A 224 -9.76 9.42 -7.34
CA LEU A 224 -8.63 10.22 -6.92
C LEU A 224 -7.42 9.68 -7.65
N ASP A 225 -6.70 10.57 -8.32
CA ASP A 225 -5.37 10.28 -8.83
C ASP A 225 -4.36 10.71 -7.75
N LEU A 226 -3.62 9.76 -7.21
CA LEU A 226 -2.62 9.99 -6.16
C LEU A 226 -1.22 10.23 -6.74
N GLY A 227 -1.07 10.27 -8.08
CA GLY A 227 0.20 10.38 -8.78
C GLY A 227 1.05 9.10 -8.74
N ILE A 228 0.84 8.24 -7.73
CA ILE A 228 1.48 6.92 -7.58
C ILE A 228 0.50 5.74 -7.62
N ALA A 229 -0.81 6.04 -7.68
CA ALA A 229 -1.88 5.05 -7.70
C ALA A 229 -3.20 5.72 -8.07
N HIS A 230 -4.13 4.92 -8.58
CA HIS A 230 -5.54 5.30 -8.64
C HIS A 230 -6.26 4.87 -7.37
N ALA A 231 -7.08 5.78 -6.84
CA ALA A 231 -7.96 5.54 -5.72
C ALA A 231 -9.42 5.69 -6.15
N ALA A 232 -10.27 4.72 -5.82
CA ALA A 232 -11.72 4.82 -5.95
C ALA A 232 -12.36 4.70 -4.57
N ARG A 233 -13.32 5.58 -4.24
CA ARG A 233 -13.98 5.60 -2.94
C ARG A 233 -15.50 5.68 -3.08
N GLN A 234 -16.22 4.92 -2.24
CA GLN A 234 -17.68 4.98 -2.18
C GLN A 234 -18.18 4.65 -0.77
N ARG A 235 -19.30 5.26 -0.37
CA ARG A 235 -20.09 4.83 0.80
C ARG A 235 -21.18 3.87 0.34
N ARG A 236 -21.20 2.64 0.85
CA ARG A 236 -22.12 1.57 0.44
C ARG A 236 -22.49 0.69 1.64
N GLY A 237 -23.77 0.36 1.81
CA GLY A 237 -24.25 -0.57 2.84
C GLY A 237 -23.70 -0.27 4.23
N GLY A 238 -23.84 0.98 4.69
CA GLY A 238 -23.34 1.36 6.01
C GLY A 238 -21.81 1.36 6.17
N ARG A 239 -21.02 1.24 5.09
CA ARG A 239 -19.55 1.22 5.10
C ARG A 239 -18.95 2.26 4.16
N VAL A 240 -17.69 2.60 4.36
CA VAL A 240 -16.85 3.31 3.41
C VAL A 240 -15.87 2.30 2.83
N VAL A 241 -15.90 2.14 1.51
CA VAL A 241 -15.00 1.29 0.74
C VAL A 241 -14.04 2.20 -0.03
N ILE A 242 -12.76 1.85 0.00
CA ILE A 242 -11.70 2.55 -0.75
C ILE A 242 -10.86 1.49 -1.44
N VAL A 243 -10.69 1.61 -2.75
CA VAL A 243 -9.79 0.77 -3.55
C VAL A 243 -8.60 1.63 -3.93
N ILE A 244 -7.38 1.13 -3.73
CA ILE A 244 -6.13 1.82 -4.07
C ILE A 244 -5.23 0.84 -4.81
N GLY A 245 -4.67 1.26 -5.94
CA GLY A 245 -3.59 0.52 -6.62
C GLY A 245 -3.24 1.14 -7.98
N ASP A 246 -2.18 0.61 -8.59
CA ASP A 246 -1.82 0.92 -9.98
C ASP A 246 -2.63 0.05 -10.96
N LEU A 247 -3.82 0.53 -11.31
CA LEU A 247 -4.72 -0.13 -12.27
C LEU A 247 -5.61 0.91 -12.98
N PRO A 248 -6.12 0.61 -14.19
CA PRO A 248 -7.02 1.51 -14.88
C PRO A 248 -8.21 1.91 -14.01
N ALA A 249 -8.63 3.18 -14.08
CA ALA A 249 -9.76 3.68 -13.29
C ALA A 249 -11.04 2.83 -13.45
N LYS A 250 -11.28 2.28 -14.66
CA LYS A 250 -12.39 1.36 -14.92
C LYS A 250 -12.34 0.11 -14.03
N ASP A 251 -11.17 -0.48 -13.87
CA ASP A 251 -11.00 -1.67 -13.03
C ASP A 251 -11.10 -1.32 -11.55
N ALA A 252 -10.54 -0.19 -11.12
CA ALA A 252 -10.64 0.25 -9.71
C ALA A 252 -12.10 0.42 -9.29
N ARG A 253 -12.91 1.03 -10.16
CA ARG A 253 -14.37 1.14 -9.95
C ARG A 253 -15.05 -0.22 -9.95
N ARG A 254 -14.72 -1.12 -10.88
CA ARG A 254 -15.31 -2.46 -10.95
C ARG A 254 -15.00 -3.29 -9.70
N VAL A 255 -13.78 -3.22 -9.17
CA VAL A 255 -13.40 -3.85 -7.89
C VAL A 255 -14.25 -3.27 -6.76
N LEU A 256 -14.32 -1.95 -6.67
CA LEU A 256 -15.12 -1.26 -5.64
C LEU A 256 -16.60 -1.65 -5.68
N GLU A 257 -17.19 -1.68 -6.87
CA GLU A 257 -18.60 -2.02 -7.10
C GLU A 257 -18.89 -3.51 -6.88
N SER A 258 -17.86 -4.35 -6.85
CA SER A 258 -18.01 -5.77 -6.56
C SER A 258 -18.00 -6.10 -5.06
N VAL A 259 -17.63 -5.14 -4.21
CA VAL A 259 -17.69 -5.34 -2.75
C VAL A 259 -19.16 -5.44 -2.31
N PRO A 260 -19.58 -6.53 -1.65
CA PRO A 260 -20.96 -6.69 -1.19
C PRO A 260 -21.40 -5.53 -0.29
N ALA A 261 -22.64 -5.06 -0.49
CA ALA A 261 -23.27 -4.18 0.49
C ALA A 261 -23.63 -5.00 1.73
N GLU A 262 -23.48 -4.42 2.93
CA GLU A 262 -24.09 -4.98 4.13
C GLU A 262 -25.61 -4.88 4.01
N GLU A 263 -26.31 -5.99 4.27
CA GLU A 263 -27.78 -6.06 4.31
C GLU A 263 -28.36 -5.38 5.56
#